data_AF-K2R4Q1-F1
#
_entry.id   AF-K2R4Q1-F1
#
_cell.length_a   1.000
_cell.length_b   1.000
_cell.length_c   1.000
_cell.angle_alpha   90.00
_cell.angle_beta   90.00
_cell.angle_gamma   90.00
#
_symmetry.space_group_name_H-M   'P 1'
#
loop_
_entity.id
_entity.type
_entity.pdbx_description
1 polymer ?
#
loop_
_entity_poly.entity_id
_entity_poly.type
_entity_poly.pdbx_seq_one_letter_code
_entity_poly.pdbx_strand_id
1 'polypeptide(L)'
;MALIVLLDQMPRNCYRGLNAGIAYSVFDPKALYVALQAIKAGIPEYPQVRFRHAYRFWFYMPLEHSEDYDVQEMLTKEHQKMFDETQLLMDGSIVPEDEDAVQCRVKLLERKDAFEHWKLTLQNIVQQHKDVIKRFGRFPHRNEPLRRESTKEEQDYLQSKNTSSSVRPVGK
;
A
#
# COMPACT_ATOMS: atom_id res chain seq x y z
N MET A 1 -0.72 10.81 10.47
CA MET A 1 -1.73 10.28 9.54
C MET A 1 -2.37 11.37 8.66
N ALA A 2 -2.97 12.43 9.22
CA ALA A 2 -3.69 13.46 8.41
C ALA A 2 -2.87 14.05 7.23
N LEU A 3 -1.60 14.38 7.45
CA LEU A 3 -0.72 14.84 6.37
C LEU A 3 -0.54 13.83 5.25
N ILE A 4 -0.50 12.52 5.55
CA ILE A 4 -0.40 11.49 4.54
C ILE A 4 -1.66 11.45 3.69
N VAL A 5 -2.85 11.50 4.30
CA VAL A 5 -4.12 11.54 3.55
C VAL A 5 -4.17 12.78 2.65
N LEU A 6 -3.76 13.95 3.16
CA LEU A 6 -3.76 15.20 2.42
C LEU A 6 -2.77 15.19 1.24
N LEU A 7 -1.62 14.55 1.39
CA LEU A 7 -0.58 14.53 0.37
C LEU A 7 -0.67 13.33 -0.58
N ASP A 8 -1.28 12.22 -0.16
CA ASP A 8 -1.32 11.00 -0.95
C ASP A 8 -2.70 10.78 -1.59
N GLN A 9 -3.76 10.78 -0.78
CA GLN A 9 -5.11 10.41 -1.23
C GLN A 9 -5.88 11.56 -1.85
N MET A 10 -5.77 12.78 -1.29
CA MET A 10 -6.47 13.95 -1.85
C MET A 10 -6.01 14.27 -3.28
N PRO A 11 -4.70 14.30 -3.61
CA PRO A 11 -4.26 14.60 -4.97
C PRO A 11 -4.72 13.57 -5.99
N ARG A 12 -4.78 12.28 -5.63
CA ARG A 12 -5.33 11.21 -6.50
C ARG A 12 -6.82 11.39 -6.81
N ASN A 13 -7.56 12.02 -5.91
CA ASN A 13 -8.98 12.32 -6.11
C ASN A 13 -9.22 13.63 -6.88
N CYS A 14 -8.38 14.64 -6.66
CA CYS A 14 -8.48 15.94 -7.32
C CYS A 14 -7.88 15.94 -8.74
N TYR A 15 -6.81 15.18 -8.97
CA TYR A 15 -6.08 15.14 -10.23
C TYR A 15 -6.22 13.75 -10.86
N ARG A 16 -6.97 13.66 -11.98
CA ARG A 16 -7.26 12.40 -12.68
C ARG A 16 -6.95 12.50 -14.18
N GLY A 17 -6.90 11.36 -14.86
CA GLY A 17 -6.58 11.29 -16.29
C GLY A 17 -5.20 11.89 -16.58
N LEU A 18 -5.10 12.71 -17.62
CA LEU A 18 -3.85 13.39 -17.99
C LEU A 18 -3.29 14.30 -16.88
N ASN A 19 -4.13 14.80 -15.97
CA ASN A 19 -3.68 15.63 -14.85
C ASN A 19 -3.11 14.82 -13.68
N ALA A 20 -3.28 13.48 -13.67
CA ALA A 20 -2.77 12.63 -12.59
C ALA A 20 -1.25 12.72 -12.42
N GLY A 21 -0.52 13.15 -13.46
CA GLY A 21 0.91 13.45 -13.37
C GLY A 21 1.27 14.46 -12.28
N ILE A 22 0.34 15.35 -11.91
CA ILE A 22 0.53 16.28 -10.79
C ILE A 22 0.63 15.52 -9.47
N ALA A 23 -0.26 14.55 -9.22
CA ALA A 23 -0.20 13.71 -8.02
C ALA A 23 1.14 12.97 -7.95
N TYR A 24 1.53 12.32 -9.06
CA TYR A 24 2.74 11.51 -9.13
C TYR A 24 4.04 12.31 -8.99
N SER A 25 4.15 13.47 -9.64
CA SER A 25 5.41 14.23 -9.68
C SER A 25 5.56 15.23 -8.53
N VAL A 26 4.46 15.83 -8.08
CA VAL A 26 4.49 16.92 -7.07
C VAL A 26 4.23 16.39 -5.67
N PHE A 27 3.29 15.46 -5.53
CA PHE A 27 2.76 15.08 -4.22
C PHE A 27 3.36 13.78 -3.70
N ASP A 28 3.53 12.75 -4.54
CA ASP A 28 4.12 11.46 -4.11
C ASP A 28 5.48 11.64 -3.40
N PRO A 29 6.44 12.46 -3.88
CA PRO A 29 7.71 12.65 -3.17
C PRO A 29 7.53 13.26 -1.76
N LYS A 30 6.55 14.16 -1.59
CA LYS A 30 6.24 14.77 -0.30
C LYS A 30 5.55 13.78 0.65
N ALA A 31 4.59 13.02 0.12
CA ALA A 31 3.91 11.98 0.87
C ALA A 31 4.90 10.89 1.33
N LEU A 32 5.79 10.46 0.44
CA LEU A 32 6.85 9.49 0.74
C LEU A 32 7.79 10.03 1.83
N TYR A 33 8.24 11.27 1.73
CA TYR A 33 9.07 11.88 2.78
C TYR A 33 8.38 11.84 4.15
N VAL A 34 7.11 12.26 4.23
CA VAL A 34 6.35 12.26 5.49
C VAL A 34 6.17 10.84 6.03
N ALA A 35 5.87 9.87 5.17
CA ALA A 35 5.75 8.47 5.56
C ALA A 35 7.07 7.90 6.12
N LEU A 36 8.19 8.14 5.44
CA LEU A 36 9.51 7.69 5.88
C LEU A 36 9.90 8.32 7.22
N GLN A 37 9.61 9.61 7.46
CA GLN A 37 9.84 10.23 8.77
C GLN A 37 8.97 9.61 9.85
N ALA A 38 7.71 9.30 9.55
CA ALA A 38 6.81 8.67 10.51
C ALA A 38 7.25 7.24 10.88
N ILE A 39 7.67 6.45 9.89
CA ILE A 39 8.24 5.10 10.09
C ILE A 39 9.52 5.18 10.91
N LYS A 40 10.44 6.10 10.56
CA LYS A 40 11.68 6.32 11.32
C LYS A 40 11.42 6.68 12.79
N ALA A 41 10.34 7.41 13.06
CA ALA A 41 9.92 7.78 14.42
C ALA A 41 9.16 6.66 15.17
N GLY A 42 8.89 5.52 14.53
CA GLY A 42 8.15 4.39 15.11
C GLY A 42 6.65 4.65 15.29
N ILE A 43 6.09 5.65 14.62
CA ILE A 43 4.66 6.00 14.75
C ILE A 43 3.73 4.83 14.37
N PRO A 44 4.00 4.04 13.30
CA PRO A 44 3.21 2.85 12.98
C PRO A 44 3.13 1.83 14.12
N GLU A 45 4.11 1.79 15.01
CA GLU A 45 4.22 0.89 16.15
C GLU A 45 3.64 1.45 17.45
N TYR A 46 3.22 2.71 17.48
CA TYR A 46 2.62 3.28 18.68
C TYR A 46 1.31 2.54 19.03
N PRO A 47 0.95 2.41 20.33
CA PRO A 47 -0.19 1.59 20.76
C PRO A 47 -1.51 1.97 20.06
N GLN A 48 -1.73 3.27 19.80
CA GLN A 48 -2.90 3.80 19.08
C GLN A 48 -2.95 3.48 17.56
N VAL A 49 -1.90 2.88 16.99
CA VAL A 49 -1.80 2.56 15.55
C VAL A 49 -1.50 1.08 15.31
N ARG A 50 -0.59 0.48 16.08
CA ARG A 50 0.10 -0.80 15.81
C ARG A 50 -0.80 -1.93 15.31
N PHE A 51 -1.94 -2.13 15.97
CA PHE A 51 -2.89 -3.22 15.71
C PHE A 51 -4.17 -2.78 14.98
N ARG A 52 -4.29 -1.49 14.66
CA ARG A 52 -5.37 -0.96 13.84
C ARG A 52 -4.87 -0.91 12.40
N HIS A 53 -4.95 -2.04 11.68
CA HIS A 53 -4.40 -2.16 10.32
C HIS A 53 -4.83 -1.04 9.39
N ALA A 54 -6.10 -0.64 9.43
CA ALA A 54 -6.61 0.47 8.63
C ALA A 54 -5.85 1.79 8.88
N TYR A 55 -5.34 2.02 10.09
CA TYR A 55 -4.57 3.22 10.42
C TYR A 55 -3.10 3.05 10.05
N ARG A 56 -2.52 1.89 10.39
CA ARG A 56 -1.12 1.58 10.12
C ARG A 56 -0.81 1.55 8.62
N PHE A 57 -1.72 0.96 7.84
CA PHE A 57 -1.64 0.87 6.38
C PHE A 57 -1.48 2.23 5.69
N TRP A 58 -2.11 3.29 6.22
CA TRP A 58 -1.96 4.63 5.63
C TRP A 58 -0.51 5.12 5.63
N PHE A 59 0.33 4.69 6.58
CA PHE A 59 1.75 5.05 6.60
C PHE A 59 2.56 4.34 5.52
N TYR A 60 2.03 3.25 4.96
CA TYR A 60 2.69 2.43 3.95
C TYR A 60 2.24 2.75 2.52
N MET A 61 1.06 3.35 2.34
CA MET A 61 0.54 3.76 1.03
C MET A 61 1.53 4.61 0.20
N PRO A 62 2.19 5.64 0.75
CA PRO A 62 3.15 6.41 -0.05
C PRO A 62 4.37 5.60 -0.52
N LEU A 63 4.76 4.55 0.22
CA LEU A 63 5.83 3.65 -0.20
C LEU A 63 5.36 2.77 -1.38
N GLU A 64 4.12 2.28 -1.35
CA GLU A 64 3.51 1.51 -2.45
C GLU A 64 3.50 2.29 -3.77
N HIS A 65 3.31 3.60 -3.67
CA HIS A 65 3.31 4.49 -4.82
C HIS A 65 4.69 4.87 -5.35
N SER A 66 5.77 4.50 -4.66
CA SER A 66 7.13 4.84 -5.07
C SER A 66 7.58 4.02 -6.28
N GLU A 67 8.17 4.67 -7.28
CA GLU A 67 8.87 4.02 -8.41
C GLU A 67 10.33 3.69 -8.06
N ASP A 68 10.63 3.42 -6.79
CA ASP A 68 11.96 3.05 -6.28
C ASP A 68 11.92 1.62 -5.72
N TYR A 69 12.81 0.77 -6.21
CA TYR A 69 12.86 -0.65 -5.84
C TYR A 69 13.20 -0.87 -4.36
N ASP A 70 14.11 -0.09 -3.79
CA ASP A 70 14.51 -0.23 -2.38
C ASP A 70 13.38 0.21 -1.46
N VAL A 71 12.57 1.18 -1.89
CA VAL A 71 11.33 1.56 -1.18
C VAL A 71 10.28 0.44 -1.25
N GLN A 72 10.14 -0.26 -2.38
CA GLN A 72 9.25 -1.43 -2.49
C GLN A 72 9.73 -2.61 -1.62
N GLU A 73 11.04 -2.79 -1.49
CA GLU A 73 11.68 -3.74 -0.58
C GLU A 73 11.35 -3.39 0.89
N MET A 74 11.47 -2.12 1.25
CA MET A 74 11.12 -1.61 2.58
C MET A 74 9.63 -1.82 2.90
N LEU A 75 8.74 -1.48 1.96
CA LEU A 75 7.30 -1.70 2.09
C LEU A 75 6.97 -3.16 2.39
N THR A 76 7.63 -4.09 1.70
CA THR A 76 7.45 -5.53 1.90
C THR A 76 7.77 -5.92 3.35
N LYS A 77 8.88 -5.41 3.89
CA LYS A 77 9.32 -5.67 5.27
C LYS A 77 8.38 -5.06 6.30
N GLU A 78 7.91 -3.84 6.07
CA GLU A 78 6.97 -3.14 6.96
C GLU A 78 5.61 -3.86 7.03
N HIS A 79 5.07 -4.30 5.89
CA HIS A 79 3.86 -5.11 5.86
C HIS A 79 4.06 -6.46 6.54
N GLN A 80 5.18 -7.14 6.29
CA GLN A 80 5.49 -8.41 6.94
C GLN A 80 5.52 -8.25 8.47
N LYS A 81 6.23 -7.24 8.98
CA LYS A 81 6.27 -6.89 10.39
C LYS A 81 4.88 -6.64 10.97
N MET A 82 4.04 -5.85 10.30
CA MET A 82 2.67 -5.59 10.73
C MET A 82 1.86 -6.89 10.87
N PHE A 83 1.94 -7.80 9.90
CA PHE A 83 1.20 -9.06 9.94
C PHE A 83 1.76 -10.03 10.99
N ASP A 84 3.08 -10.13 11.14
CA ASP A 84 3.71 -10.99 12.16
C ASP A 84 3.32 -10.54 13.57
N GLU A 85 3.40 -9.24 13.86
CA GLU A 85 2.97 -8.69 15.15
C GLU A 85 1.48 -8.95 15.43
N THR A 86 0.66 -8.94 14.39
CA THR A 86 -0.77 -9.24 14.52
C THR A 86 -1.00 -10.70 14.85
N GLN A 87 -0.26 -11.61 14.21
CA GLN A 87 -0.35 -13.04 14.51
C GLN A 87 0.08 -13.32 15.96
N LEU A 88 1.15 -12.69 16.43
CA LEU A 88 1.61 -12.74 17.82
C LEU A 88 0.59 -12.14 18.82
N LEU A 89 -0.17 -11.12 18.40
CA LEU A 89 -1.29 -10.61 19.21
C LEU A 89 -2.42 -11.64 19.30
N MET A 90 -2.78 -12.26 18.17
CA MET A 90 -3.89 -13.23 18.10
C MET A 90 -3.59 -14.51 18.88
N ASP A 91 -2.35 -15.03 18.79
CA ASP A 91 -1.94 -16.23 19.51
C ASP A 91 -1.72 -16.00 21.02
N GLY A 92 -1.66 -14.74 21.45
CA GLY A 92 -1.49 -14.34 22.85
C GLY A 92 -0.04 -14.21 23.31
N SER A 93 0.93 -14.30 22.39
CA SER A 93 2.36 -14.09 22.67
C SER A 93 2.67 -12.63 22.97
N ILE A 94 1.89 -11.69 22.42
CA ILE A 94 1.92 -10.28 22.81
C ILE A 94 0.75 -9.99 23.76
N VAL A 95 1.08 -9.50 24.94
CA VAL A 95 0.09 -8.93 25.88
C VAL A 95 -0.24 -7.52 25.41
N PRO A 96 -1.51 -7.20 25.12
CA PRO A 96 -1.90 -5.85 24.71
C PRO A 96 -1.56 -4.82 25.80
N GLU A 97 -0.97 -3.69 25.40
CA GLU A 97 -0.53 -2.64 26.32
C GLU A 97 -1.66 -1.70 26.75
N ASP A 98 -2.75 -1.66 25.99
CA ASP A 98 -3.90 -0.76 26.19
C ASP A 98 -5.25 -1.43 25.86
N GLU A 99 -6.34 -0.82 26.33
CA GLU A 99 -7.71 -1.33 26.17
C GLU A 99 -8.10 -1.51 24.70
N ASP A 100 -7.71 -0.59 23.82
CA ASP A 100 -8.05 -0.70 22.40
C ASP A 100 -7.30 -1.86 21.74
N ALA A 101 -6.05 -2.12 22.12
CA ALA A 101 -5.30 -3.27 21.64
C ALA A 101 -5.95 -4.60 22.08
N VAL A 102 -6.52 -4.65 23.30
CA VAL A 102 -7.35 -5.79 23.74
C VAL A 102 -8.57 -5.95 22.82
N GLN A 103 -9.29 -4.87 22.53
CA GLN A 103 -10.45 -4.91 21.64
C GLN A 103 -10.08 -5.30 20.20
N CYS A 104 -8.95 -4.82 19.68
CA CYS A 104 -8.41 -5.24 18.39
C CYS A 104 -8.20 -6.75 18.35
N ARG A 105 -7.58 -7.34 19.38
CA ARG A 105 -7.39 -8.79 19.47
C ARG A 105 -8.72 -9.55 19.41
N VAL A 106 -9.71 -9.13 20.19
CA VAL A 106 -11.05 -9.75 20.19
C VAL A 106 -11.65 -9.73 18.78
N LYS A 107 -11.62 -8.57 18.12
CA LYS A 107 -12.17 -8.42 16.76
C LYS A 107 -11.40 -9.22 15.71
N LEU A 108 -10.08 -9.32 15.82
CA LEU A 108 -9.25 -10.14 14.94
C LEU A 108 -9.57 -11.63 15.07
N LEU A 109 -9.78 -12.12 16.30
CA LEU A 109 -10.19 -13.51 16.54
C LEU A 109 -11.60 -13.80 16.01
N GLU A 110 -12.55 -12.88 16.19
CA GLU A 110 -13.90 -12.98 15.61
C GLU A 110 -13.90 -12.99 14.07
N ARG A 111 -12.90 -12.37 13.43
CA ARG A 111 -12.83 -12.15 11.97
C ARG A 111 -11.58 -12.75 11.33
N LYS A 112 -11.10 -13.88 11.85
CA LYS A 112 -9.85 -14.51 11.41
C LYS A 112 -9.78 -14.73 9.89
N ASP A 113 -10.84 -15.26 9.29
CA ASP A 113 -10.86 -15.53 7.84
C ASP A 113 -10.76 -14.25 7.00
N ALA A 114 -11.42 -13.18 7.45
CA ALA A 114 -11.33 -11.87 6.79
C ALA A 114 -9.93 -11.27 6.93
N PHE A 115 -9.28 -11.46 8.08
CA PHE A 115 -7.89 -11.05 8.29
C PHE A 115 -6.93 -11.81 7.37
N GLU A 116 -7.04 -13.13 7.27
CA GLU A 116 -6.18 -13.93 6.40
C GLU A 116 -6.41 -13.57 4.92
N HIS A 117 -7.66 -13.37 4.50
CA HIS A 117 -7.97 -12.90 3.15
C HIS A 117 -7.33 -11.53 2.89
N TRP A 118 -7.49 -10.58 3.80
CA TRP A 118 -6.88 -9.26 3.70
C TRP A 118 -5.35 -9.33 3.59
N LYS A 119 -4.71 -10.13 4.44
CA LYS A 119 -3.26 -10.37 4.41
C LYS A 119 -2.80 -10.86 3.04
N LEU A 120 -3.45 -11.90 2.51
CA LEU A 120 -3.12 -12.47 1.21
C LEU A 120 -3.34 -11.47 0.07
N THR A 121 -4.46 -10.74 0.07
CA THR A 121 -4.74 -9.70 -0.93
C THR A 121 -3.64 -8.65 -0.94
N LEU A 122 -3.28 -8.13 0.23
CA LEU A 122 -2.29 -7.06 0.32
C LEU A 122 -0.89 -7.54 -0.08
N GLN A 123 -0.48 -8.73 0.37
CA GLN A 123 0.80 -9.33 -0.03
C GLN A 123 0.89 -9.52 -1.56
N ASN A 124 -0.19 -9.96 -2.20
CA ASN A 124 -0.24 -10.09 -3.65
C ASN A 124 -0.12 -8.74 -4.36
N ILE A 125 -0.78 -7.69 -3.86
CA ILE A 125 -0.70 -6.34 -4.42
C ILE A 125 0.73 -5.81 -4.32
N VAL A 126 1.35 -5.90 -3.15
CA VAL A 126 2.73 -5.44 -2.91
C VAL A 126 3.71 -6.18 -3.81
N GLN A 127 3.57 -7.50 -3.94
CA GLN A 127 4.43 -8.29 -4.81
C GLN A 127 4.28 -7.89 -6.28
N GLN A 128 3.05 -7.68 -6.75
CA GLN A 128 2.81 -7.22 -8.12
C GLN A 128 3.43 -5.85 -8.40
N HIS A 129 3.33 -4.89 -7.45
CA HIS A 129 3.97 -3.59 -7.58
C HIS A 129 5.50 -3.73 -7.63
N LYS A 130 6.08 -4.51 -6.73
CA LYS A 130 7.52 -4.80 -6.69
C LYS A 130 8.02 -5.43 -7.98
N ASP A 131 7.28 -6.39 -8.55
CA ASP A 131 7.64 -7.05 -9.81
C ASP A 131 7.62 -6.07 -11.00
N VAL A 132 6.63 -5.17 -11.04
CA VAL A 132 6.54 -4.11 -12.06
C VAL A 132 7.73 -3.16 -11.96
N ILE A 133 8.06 -2.68 -10.76
CA ILE A 133 9.22 -1.81 -10.55
C ILE A 133 10.52 -2.55 -10.84
N LYS A 134 10.64 -3.84 -10.48
CA LYS A 134 11.82 -4.65 -10.83
C LYS A 134 12.00 -4.79 -12.33
N ARG A 135 10.91 -4.96 -13.08
CA ARG A 135 10.93 -5.19 -14.52
C ARG A 135 11.16 -3.91 -15.33
N PHE A 136 10.48 -2.82 -14.97
CA PHE A 136 10.45 -1.60 -15.79
C PHE A 136 11.15 -0.41 -15.15
N GLY A 137 11.52 -0.50 -13.87
CA GLY A 137 12.06 0.62 -13.08
C GLY A 137 11.02 1.70 -12.74
N ARG A 138 9.76 1.54 -13.16
CA ARG A 138 8.67 2.51 -13.03
C ARG A 138 7.32 1.83 -13.25
N PHE A 139 6.23 2.56 -13.02
CA PHE A 139 4.87 2.12 -13.32
C PHE A 139 4.45 2.56 -14.74
N PRO A 140 4.32 1.64 -15.72
CA PRO A 140 4.02 2.03 -17.10
C PRO A 140 2.69 2.79 -17.28
N HIS A 141 1.69 2.52 -16.44
CA HIS A 141 0.39 3.22 -16.50
C HIS A 141 0.49 4.72 -16.17
N ARG A 142 1.61 5.16 -15.58
CA ARG A 142 1.87 6.58 -15.29
C ARG A 142 2.54 7.32 -16.45
N ASN A 143 2.95 6.61 -17.51
CA ASN A 143 3.74 7.18 -18.60
C ASN A 143 3.01 8.35 -19.27
N GLU A 144 1.77 8.17 -19.71
CA GLU A 144 1.01 9.22 -20.39
C GLU A 144 0.76 10.46 -19.49
N PRO A 145 0.25 10.34 -18.25
CA PRO A 145 0.11 11.49 -17.34
C PRO A 145 1.44 12.19 -17.00
N LEU A 146 2.56 11.46 -17.02
CA LEU A 146 3.90 12.02 -16.80
C LEU A 146 4.61 12.43 -18.10
N ARG A 147 3.95 12.32 -19.25
CA ARG A 147 4.50 12.61 -20.59
C ARG A 147 5.79 11.83 -20.89
N ARG A 148 5.88 10.58 -20.41
CA ARG A 148 6.94 9.64 -20.72
C ARG A 148 6.56 8.83 -21.95
N GLU A 149 7.53 8.57 -22.82
CA GLU A 149 7.35 7.60 -23.89
C GLU A 149 7.36 6.18 -23.30
N SER A 150 6.36 5.37 -23.68
CA SER A 150 6.29 3.95 -23.33
C SER A 150 7.12 3.13 -24.31
N THR A 151 7.94 2.22 -23.80
CA THR A 151 8.60 1.21 -24.63
C THR A 151 7.57 0.22 -25.21
N LYS A 152 7.96 -0.54 -26.24
CA LYS A 152 7.09 -1.58 -26.80
C LYS A 152 6.70 -2.62 -25.73
N GLU A 153 7.63 -3.02 -24.89
CA GLU A 153 7.38 -3.97 -23.79
C GLU A 153 6.36 -3.42 -22.78
N GLU A 154 6.47 -2.13 -22.43
CA GLU A 154 5.52 -1.45 -21.56
C GLU A 154 4.12 -1.36 -22.18
N GLN A 155 4.03 -1.11 -23.49
CA GLN A 155 2.76 -1.09 -24.23
C GLN A 155 2.09 -2.48 -24.23
N ASP A 156 2.85 -3.53 -24.53
CA ASP A 156 2.37 -4.91 -24.53
C ASP A 156 1.88 -5.32 -23.12
N TYR A 157 2.61 -4.93 -22.08
CA TYR A 157 2.21 -5.13 -20.69
C TYR A 157 0.87 -4.46 -20.37
N LEU A 158 0.69 -3.18 -20.73
CA LEU A 158 -0.54 -2.43 -20.48
C LEU A 158 -1.74 -3.04 -21.22
N GLN A 159 -1.55 -3.50 -22.46
CA GLN A 159 -2.59 -4.18 -23.22
C GLN A 159 -3.04 -5.47 -22.54
N SER A 160 -2.10 -6.31 -22.09
CA SER A 160 -2.41 -7.59 -21.42
C SER A 160 -3.25 -7.42 -20.13
N LYS A 161 -3.02 -6.33 -19.39
CA LYS A 161 -3.77 -6.00 -18.17
C LYS A 161 -5.20 -5.58 -18.48
N ASN A 162 -5.41 -4.77 -19.52
CA ASN A 162 -6.74 -4.34 -19.94
C ASN A 162 -7.60 -5.51 -20.42
N THR A 163 -7.02 -6.48 -21.13
CA THR A 163 -7.75 -7.68 -21.57
C THR A 163 -8.16 -8.57 -20.39
N SER A 164 -7.33 -8.64 -19.35
CA SER A 164 -7.57 -9.44 -18.14
C SER A 164 -8.65 -8.85 -17.23
N SER A 165 -8.86 -7.52 -17.24
CA SER A 165 -9.94 -6.84 -16.52
C SER A 165 -11.32 -6.92 -17.21
N SER A 166 -11.37 -7.38 -18.47
CA SER A 166 -12.59 -7.48 -19.29
C SER A 166 -13.35 -8.80 -19.10
N VAL A 167 -12.81 -9.75 -18.33
CA VAL A 167 -13.49 -11.00 -17.97
C VAL A 167 -14.05 -10.87 -16.55
N ARG A 168 -15.06 -10.01 -16.36
CA ARG A 168 -16.00 -10.20 -15.24
C ARG A 168 -17.14 -11.08 -15.73
N PRO A 169 -17.43 -12.22 -15.09
CA PRO A 169 -18.60 -12.99 -15.46
C PRO A 169 -19.85 -12.13 -15.16
N VAL A 170 -20.64 -11.86 -16.20
CA VAL A 170 -22.03 -11.46 -16.03
C VAL A 170 -22.76 -12.73 -15.58
N GLY A 171 -23.09 -12.81 -14.29
CA GLY A 171 -23.84 -13.93 -13.73
C GLY A 171 -24.48 -13.55 -12.41
N LYS A 172 -25.73 -13.10 -12.48
CA LYS A 172 -26.95 -13.68 -11.90
C LYS A 172 -27.26 -13.22 -10.48
#